data_AF-A0A844FTH0-F1
#
_entry.id   AF-A0A844FTH0-F1
#
_cell.length_a   1.000
_cell.length_b   1.000
_cell.length_c   1.000
_cell.angle_alpha   90.00
_cell.angle_beta   90.00
_cell.angle_gamma   90.00
#
_symmetry.space_group_name_H-M   'P 1'
#
loop_
_entity.id
_entity.type
_entity.pdbx_description
1 polymer ?
#
loop_
_entity_poly.entity_id
_entity_poly.type
_entity_poly.pdbx_seq_one_letter_code
_entity_poly.pdbx_strand_id
1 'polypeptide(L)'
;MVYVLNISGQPLMPTDNCAKVRILLKSGKARVVRRCPFTIQLMYDTTSYTQEIALGVDSGSRHIGLSATTKDKVLFESDVEQRNDIVDLLSTRRQNRRARRSRKTRYRKQRFSNRKRKDGWLAPSVQNKVDTHLTAIRRVHEILPVSRIIVEVASFDIQKIKNPDISGTEYQQGEHMGFWNVPEYILFRDGHECQCCHGRSGAKVLNVHHIESRKTGGNAPNNLITLCETCHTGYHNGTVKLPKTIHRGMTFRDAAFMGIMRWVLYDKLRVIYPDVHLTYGYITKSIRIENGLPKDHYIDARCISGNPNAKSDGTMYCQKKVRCHNRRIHKNGILKGGIRKRNQAPYEVMGFRLFDKVKWKGRECFIFGRRSTGRMDLRLLDGTKVNASVGCKNLHLLEMRKNMLIEKRRNR
;
A
#
# COMPACT_ATOMS: atom_id res chain seq x y z
N MET A 1 -7.13 -26.32 -5.70
CA MET A 1 -7.30 -26.18 -4.24
C MET A 1 -8.63 -25.61 -3.77
N VAL A 2 -9.25 -26.25 -2.79
CA VAL A 2 -10.39 -25.78 -1.97
C VAL A 2 -9.96 -25.75 -0.50
N TYR A 3 -10.20 -24.64 0.20
CA TYR A 3 -9.90 -24.50 1.63
C TYR A 3 -11.06 -25.03 2.48
N VAL A 4 -10.75 -25.68 3.60
CA VAL A 4 -11.73 -26.41 4.41
C VAL A 4 -11.64 -25.94 5.85
N LEU A 5 -12.80 -25.68 6.47
CA LEU A 5 -12.95 -25.38 7.89
C LEU A 5 -13.71 -26.51 8.57
N ASN A 6 -13.40 -26.78 9.84
CA ASN A 6 -14.18 -27.69 10.69
C ASN A 6 -15.53 -27.06 11.11
N ILE A 7 -16.34 -27.81 11.83
CA ILE A 7 -17.65 -27.34 12.32
C ILE A 7 -17.53 -26.09 13.20
N SER A 8 -16.46 -25.97 13.99
CA SER A 8 -16.13 -24.82 14.83
C SER A 8 -15.54 -23.62 14.07
N GLY A 9 -15.34 -23.73 12.76
CA GLY A 9 -14.78 -22.67 11.90
C GLY A 9 -13.25 -22.55 11.93
N GLN A 10 -12.54 -23.49 12.56
CA GLN A 10 -11.09 -23.56 12.55
C GLN A 10 -10.59 -24.17 11.23
N PRO A 11 -9.45 -23.71 10.69
CA PRO A 11 -8.93 -24.18 9.42
C PRO A 11 -8.38 -25.60 9.49
N LEU A 12 -8.66 -26.40 8.47
CA LEU A 12 -8.10 -27.72 8.23
C LEU A 12 -7.20 -27.71 7.00
N MET A 13 -6.55 -28.85 6.72
CA MET A 13 -5.80 -29.01 5.47
C MET A 13 -6.71 -28.81 4.24
N PRO A 14 -6.27 -28.06 3.22
CA PRO A 14 -7.03 -27.87 2.00
C PRO A 14 -7.04 -29.16 1.15
N THR A 15 -7.99 -29.26 0.23
CA THR A 15 -8.12 -30.43 -0.65
C THR A 15 -8.20 -30.01 -2.12
N ASP A 16 -7.68 -30.86 -3.01
CA ASP A 16 -7.87 -30.72 -4.47
C ASP A 16 -9.02 -31.56 -5.01
N ASN A 17 -9.60 -32.44 -4.19
CA ASN A 17 -10.67 -33.31 -4.63
C ASN A 17 -12.00 -32.54 -4.76
N CYS A 18 -12.13 -31.85 -5.89
CA CYS A 18 -13.30 -31.03 -6.22
C CYS A 18 -14.56 -31.90 -6.42
N ALA A 19 -14.43 -33.19 -6.75
CA ALA A 19 -15.57 -34.10 -6.85
C ALA A 19 -16.16 -34.36 -5.45
N LYS A 20 -15.32 -34.72 -4.48
CA LYS A 20 -15.73 -34.92 -3.08
C LYS A 20 -16.39 -33.67 -2.50
N VAL A 21 -15.80 -32.49 -2.72
CA VAL A 21 -16.38 -31.21 -2.27
C VAL A 21 -17.77 -30.99 -2.86
N ARG A 22 -17.96 -31.25 -4.17
CA ARG A 22 -19.29 -31.13 -4.80
C ARG A 22 -20.32 -32.08 -4.17
N ILE A 23 -19.93 -33.32 -3.87
CA ILE A 23 -20.80 -34.29 -3.19
C ILE A 23 -21.17 -33.80 -1.79
N LEU A 24 -20.19 -33.29 -1.01
CA LEU A 24 -20.43 -32.75 0.33
C LEU A 24 -21.39 -31.56 0.32
N LEU A 25 -21.25 -30.66 -0.66
CA LEU A 25 -22.16 -29.51 -0.83
C LEU A 25 -23.56 -29.95 -1.23
N LYS A 26 -23.70 -30.91 -2.17
CA LYS A 26 -25.00 -31.44 -2.60
C LYS A 26 -25.73 -32.21 -1.49
N SER A 27 -24.99 -32.92 -0.65
CA SER A 27 -25.54 -33.69 0.48
C SER A 27 -25.78 -32.86 1.74
N GLY A 28 -25.55 -31.54 1.71
CA GLY A 28 -25.73 -30.66 2.87
C GLY A 28 -24.69 -30.83 3.99
N LYS A 29 -23.68 -31.69 3.80
CA LYS A 29 -22.60 -31.96 4.76
C LYS A 29 -21.53 -30.87 4.81
N ALA A 30 -21.56 -29.93 3.87
CA ALA A 30 -20.71 -28.75 3.88
C ALA A 30 -21.46 -27.51 3.39
N ARG A 31 -21.01 -26.34 3.82
CA ARG A 31 -21.53 -25.02 3.43
C ARG A 31 -20.42 -24.17 2.82
N VAL A 32 -20.74 -23.40 1.79
CA VAL A 32 -19.80 -22.40 1.23
C VAL A 32 -19.73 -21.18 2.16
N VAL A 33 -18.54 -20.88 2.67
CA VAL A 33 -18.28 -19.69 3.50
C VAL A 33 -17.78 -18.53 2.66
N ARG A 34 -16.90 -18.82 1.69
CA ARG A 34 -16.25 -17.80 0.87
C ARG A 34 -16.07 -18.26 -0.57
N ARG A 35 -16.28 -17.36 -1.52
CA ARG A 35 -16.10 -17.65 -2.96
C ARG A 35 -14.64 -17.52 -3.44
N CYS A 36 -13.89 -16.56 -2.89
CA CYS A 36 -12.51 -16.31 -3.29
C CYS A 36 -11.63 -15.86 -2.10
N PRO A 37 -10.55 -16.60 -1.78
CA PRO A 37 -10.34 -18.02 -2.12
C PRO A 37 -11.54 -18.89 -1.73
N PHE A 38 -11.82 -19.94 -2.53
CA PHE A 38 -13.01 -20.78 -2.33
C PHE A 38 -12.85 -21.62 -1.06
N THR A 39 -13.74 -21.39 -0.08
CA THR A 39 -13.65 -21.97 1.25
C THR A 39 -14.99 -22.55 1.65
N ILE A 40 -14.97 -23.80 2.13
CA ILE A 40 -16.13 -24.51 2.66
C ILE A 40 -15.95 -24.78 4.15
N GLN A 41 -17.05 -24.93 4.86
CA GLN A 41 -17.10 -25.38 6.24
C GLN A 41 -17.84 -26.71 6.30
N LEU A 42 -17.26 -27.70 6.97
CA LEU A 42 -17.90 -28.99 7.21
C LEU A 42 -18.97 -28.84 8.30
N MET A 43 -20.08 -29.55 8.15
CA MET A 43 -21.22 -29.52 9.07
C MET A 43 -21.26 -30.78 9.96
N TYR A 44 -20.14 -31.48 10.08
CA TYR A 44 -19.98 -32.69 10.87
C TYR A 44 -18.58 -32.70 11.51
N ASP A 45 -18.44 -33.46 12.59
CA ASP A 45 -17.16 -33.58 13.30
C ASP A 45 -16.14 -34.38 12.50
N THR A 46 -14.90 -33.92 12.54
CA THR A 46 -13.78 -34.53 11.83
C THR A 46 -12.52 -34.42 12.67
N THR A 47 -11.52 -35.23 12.33
CA THR A 47 -10.19 -35.13 12.92
C THR A 47 -9.57 -33.76 12.68
N SER A 48 -8.81 -33.28 13.67
CA SER A 48 -8.10 -32.00 13.66
C SER A 48 -6.63 -32.14 13.26
N TYR A 49 -6.24 -33.26 12.65
CA TYR A 49 -4.86 -33.49 12.24
C TYR A 49 -4.46 -32.52 11.11
N THR A 50 -3.38 -31.78 11.34
CA THR A 50 -2.83 -30.80 10.39
C THR A 50 -1.36 -31.05 10.16
N GLN A 51 -0.91 -30.84 8.93
CA GLN A 51 0.52 -30.84 8.60
C GLN A 51 1.11 -29.47 8.92
N GLU A 52 2.43 -29.42 9.12
CA GLU A 52 3.15 -28.17 9.29
C GLU A 52 3.07 -27.31 8.02
N ILE A 53 2.69 -26.03 8.18
CA ILE A 53 2.58 -25.06 7.09
C ILE A 53 3.37 -23.81 7.49
N ALA A 54 4.41 -23.52 6.72
CA ALA A 54 5.17 -22.28 6.83
C ALA A 54 4.56 -21.20 5.94
N LEU A 55 4.29 -20.02 6.52
CA LEU A 55 3.86 -18.83 5.82
C LEU A 55 5.03 -17.87 5.67
N GLY A 56 5.53 -17.72 4.44
CA GLY A 56 6.48 -16.67 4.11
C GLY A 56 5.76 -15.36 3.76
N VAL A 57 6.32 -14.25 4.23
CA VAL A 57 5.79 -12.90 4.05
C VAL A 57 6.90 -11.99 3.49
N ASP A 58 6.81 -11.65 2.21
CA ASP A 58 7.60 -10.55 1.63
C ASP A 58 6.96 -9.22 1.99
N SER A 59 7.52 -8.54 3.00
CA SER A 59 7.00 -7.27 3.48
C SER A 59 7.54 -6.12 2.62
N GLY A 60 6.81 -5.78 1.56
CA GLY A 60 7.13 -4.62 0.72
C GLY A 60 6.41 -3.35 1.17
N SER A 61 6.85 -2.19 0.68
CA SER A 61 6.16 -0.92 0.92
C SER A 61 4.92 -0.77 0.02
N ARG A 62 4.96 -1.34 -1.19
CA ARG A 62 3.92 -1.20 -2.22
C ARG A 62 3.15 -2.50 -2.44
N HIS A 63 3.84 -3.62 -2.42
CA HIS A 63 3.30 -4.96 -2.58
C HIS A 63 3.60 -5.77 -1.32
N ILE A 64 2.82 -6.82 -1.08
CA ILE A 64 3.07 -7.79 -0.02
C ILE A 64 2.96 -9.16 -0.67
N GLY A 65 4.06 -9.90 -0.69
CA GLY A 65 4.04 -11.30 -1.10
C GLY A 65 3.65 -12.18 0.06
N LEU A 66 2.76 -13.14 -0.18
CA LEU A 66 2.43 -14.20 0.77
C LEU A 66 2.51 -15.55 0.07
N SER A 67 3.17 -16.51 0.71
CA SER A 67 3.18 -17.90 0.27
C SER A 67 3.07 -18.83 1.47
N ALA A 68 2.07 -19.70 1.47
CA ALA A 68 1.92 -20.75 2.48
C ALA A 68 2.28 -22.10 1.86
N THR A 69 3.25 -22.78 2.43
CA THR A 69 3.84 -24.00 1.85
C THR A 69 3.98 -25.10 2.88
N THR A 70 3.81 -26.34 2.43
CA THR A 70 4.41 -27.53 3.07
C THR A 70 5.76 -27.81 2.41
N LYS A 71 6.45 -28.88 2.83
CA LYS A 71 7.72 -29.31 2.22
C LYS A 71 7.64 -29.48 0.70
N ASP A 72 6.56 -30.10 0.23
CA ASP A 72 6.43 -30.51 -1.18
C ASP A 72 5.48 -29.63 -2.00
N LYS A 73 4.63 -28.83 -1.35
CA LYS A 73 3.48 -28.22 -2.01
C LYS A 73 3.16 -26.81 -1.55
N VAL A 74 2.83 -25.96 -2.51
CA VAL A 74 2.32 -24.62 -2.27
C VAL A 74 0.81 -24.67 -2.07
N LEU A 75 0.34 -24.18 -0.92
CA LEU A 75 -1.08 -24.18 -0.53
C LEU A 75 -1.80 -22.86 -0.83
N PHE A 76 -1.07 -21.76 -0.85
CA PHE A 76 -1.64 -20.44 -1.10
C PHE A 76 -0.54 -19.47 -1.55
N GLU A 77 -0.80 -18.70 -2.61
CA GLU A 77 0.07 -17.60 -3.04
C GLU A 77 -0.75 -16.34 -3.29
N SER A 78 -0.25 -15.20 -2.85
CA SER A 78 -0.89 -13.92 -3.16
C SER A 78 0.09 -12.76 -3.24
N ASP A 79 -0.24 -11.80 -4.10
CA ASP A 79 0.37 -10.49 -4.13
C ASP A 79 -0.67 -9.44 -3.73
N VAL A 80 -0.38 -8.67 -2.68
CA VAL A 80 -1.27 -7.63 -2.15
C VAL A 80 -0.74 -6.23 -2.46
N GLU A 81 -1.39 -5.54 -3.39
CA GLU A 81 -1.13 -4.13 -3.67
C GLU A 81 -1.67 -3.24 -2.52
N GLN A 82 -0.77 -2.50 -1.89
CA GLN A 82 -1.06 -1.57 -0.80
C GLN A 82 -1.47 -0.18 -1.28
N ARG A 83 -2.03 0.61 -0.37
CA ARG A 83 -2.43 2.00 -0.66
C ARG A 83 -1.27 2.97 -0.54
N ASN A 84 -0.98 3.66 -1.65
CA ASN A 84 0.02 4.73 -1.69
C ASN A 84 -0.57 6.15 -1.80
N ASP A 85 -1.90 6.28 -1.95
CA ASP A 85 -2.61 7.55 -2.11
C ASP A 85 -2.81 8.34 -0.79
N ILE A 86 -2.50 7.73 0.36
CA ILE A 86 -2.83 8.30 1.68
C ILE A 86 -2.07 9.61 1.94
N VAL A 87 -0.79 9.66 1.60
CA VAL A 87 0.05 10.86 1.82
C VAL A 87 -0.53 12.04 1.05
N ASP A 88 -0.89 11.84 -0.22
CA ASP A 88 -1.48 12.87 -1.07
C ASP A 88 -2.84 13.35 -0.56
N LEU A 89 -3.68 12.42 -0.07
CA LEU A 89 -4.97 12.75 0.53
C LEU A 89 -4.81 13.57 1.82
N LEU A 90 -3.83 13.24 2.66
CA LEU A 90 -3.54 13.98 3.90
C LEU A 90 -2.95 15.36 3.60
N SER A 91 -2.02 15.46 2.65
CA SER A 91 -1.45 16.72 2.16
C SER A 91 -2.54 17.63 1.59
N THR A 92 -3.42 17.08 0.77
CA THR A 92 -4.60 17.77 0.23
C THR A 92 -5.51 18.29 1.35
N ARG A 93 -5.81 17.45 2.35
CA ARG A 93 -6.64 17.84 3.50
C ARG A 93 -5.99 18.98 4.30
N ARG A 94 -4.68 18.92 4.49
CA ARG A 94 -3.88 19.97 5.16
C ARG A 94 -3.96 21.29 4.39
N GLN A 95 -3.75 21.27 3.08
CA GLN A 95 -3.81 22.45 2.22
C GLN A 95 -5.19 23.11 2.25
N ASN A 96 -6.27 22.33 2.11
CA ASN A 96 -7.64 22.83 2.18
C ASN A 96 -7.95 23.53 3.52
N ARG A 97 -7.45 22.99 4.64
CA ARG A 97 -7.59 23.62 5.95
C ARG A 97 -6.81 24.94 6.05
N ARG A 98 -5.58 24.98 5.55
CA ARG A 98 -4.75 26.20 5.53
C ARG A 98 -5.43 27.29 4.72
N ALA A 99 -5.89 26.96 3.52
CA ALA A 99 -6.54 27.92 2.63
C ALA A 99 -7.86 28.44 3.20
N ARG A 100 -8.67 27.59 3.85
CA ARG A 100 -9.87 28.04 4.58
C ARG A 100 -9.50 29.03 5.69
N ARG A 101 -8.47 28.71 6.49
CA ARG A 101 -8.07 29.57 7.60
C ARG A 101 -7.63 30.94 7.13
N SER A 102 -6.78 30.99 6.10
CA SER A 102 -6.30 32.25 5.52
C SER A 102 -7.44 33.14 4.98
N ARG A 103 -8.49 32.54 4.39
CA ARG A 103 -9.57 33.31 3.75
C ARG A 103 -10.78 33.63 4.64
N LYS A 104 -11.05 32.82 5.66
CA LYS A 104 -12.35 32.80 6.37
C LYS A 104 -12.23 32.83 7.90
N THR A 105 -11.04 32.86 8.47
CA THR A 105 -10.87 32.90 9.92
C THR A 105 -9.86 33.96 10.31
N ARG A 106 -10.12 34.68 11.40
CA ARG A 106 -9.10 35.53 12.04
C ARG A 106 -7.84 34.72 12.33
N TYR A 107 -6.68 35.36 12.24
CA TYR A 107 -5.41 34.73 12.56
C TYR A 107 -5.43 34.13 13.97
N ARG A 108 -4.85 32.93 14.12
CA ARG A 108 -4.70 32.23 15.41
C ARG A 108 -3.30 31.63 15.48
N LYS A 109 -2.57 31.92 16.57
CA LYS A 109 -1.25 31.35 16.84
C LYS A 109 -1.32 29.82 16.81
N GLN A 110 -0.27 29.20 16.27
CA GLN A 110 -0.12 27.76 16.25
C GLN A 110 -0.02 27.18 17.67
N ARG A 111 -0.78 26.12 17.94
CA ARG A 111 -0.78 25.40 19.23
C ARG A 111 -0.17 24.01 19.02
N PHE A 112 1.16 23.91 19.06
CA PHE A 112 1.87 22.63 18.88
C PHE A 112 1.69 21.69 20.07
N SER A 113 1.67 22.24 21.29
CA SER A 113 1.47 21.48 22.53
C SER A 113 0.15 20.72 22.58
N ASN A 114 -0.85 21.14 21.78
CA ASN A 114 -2.14 20.45 21.65
C ASN A 114 -2.11 19.26 20.68
N ARG A 115 -0.93 18.94 20.11
CA ARG A 115 -0.74 17.85 19.15
C ARG A 115 0.13 16.74 19.76
N LYS A 116 -0.12 16.40 21.03
CA LYS A 116 0.54 15.27 21.68
C LYS A 116 0.24 13.97 20.92
N ARG A 117 1.28 13.17 20.74
CA ARG A 117 1.20 11.80 20.20
C ARG A 117 1.36 10.86 21.38
N LYS A 118 0.60 9.78 21.39
CA LYS A 118 0.74 8.73 22.40
C LYS A 118 1.97 7.88 22.08
N ASP A 119 2.45 7.13 23.05
CA ASP A 119 3.50 6.14 22.82
C ASP A 119 3.00 5.07 21.84
N GLY A 120 3.90 4.58 20.99
CA GLY A 120 3.57 3.68 19.88
C GLY A 120 2.78 4.34 18.74
N TRP A 121 2.60 5.67 18.74
CA TRP A 121 1.89 6.35 17.66
C TRP A 121 2.65 6.23 16.34
N LEU A 122 1.96 5.70 15.33
CA LEU A 122 2.42 5.70 13.95
C LEU A 122 1.71 6.76 13.11
N ALA A 123 2.43 7.28 12.12
CA ALA A 123 1.82 8.12 11.11
C ALA A 123 0.72 7.34 10.35
N PRO A 124 -0.41 7.96 9.98
CA PRO A 124 -1.56 7.22 9.43
C PRO A 124 -1.26 6.43 8.14
N SER A 125 -0.31 6.89 7.32
CA SER A 125 0.16 6.14 6.15
C SER A 125 0.91 4.87 6.55
N VAL A 126 1.71 4.95 7.62
CA VAL A 126 2.50 3.84 8.13
C VAL A 126 1.60 2.81 8.79
N GLN A 127 0.71 3.29 9.67
CA GLN A 127 -0.29 2.47 10.35
C GLN A 127 -1.13 1.68 9.35
N ASN A 128 -1.60 2.31 8.26
CA ASN A 128 -2.42 1.61 7.28
C ASN A 128 -1.67 0.48 6.57
N LYS A 129 -0.37 0.64 6.30
CA LYS A 129 0.45 -0.41 5.69
C LYS A 129 0.66 -1.56 6.67
N VAL A 130 1.02 -1.29 7.94
CA VAL A 130 1.08 -2.31 9.01
C VAL A 130 -0.24 -3.07 9.14
N ASP A 131 -1.36 -2.36 9.24
CA ASP A 131 -2.68 -2.99 9.37
C ASP A 131 -3.05 -3.85 8.16
N THR A 132 -2.57 -3.46 6.96
CA THR A 132 -2.81 -4.23 5.73
C THR A 132 -2.01 -5.53 5.75
N HIS A 133 -0.76 -5.53 6.21
CA HIS A 133 0.03 -6.76 6.41
C HIS A 133 -0.65 -7.68 7.41
N LEU A 134 -1.02 -7.17 8.60
CA LEU A 134 -1.71 -7.94 9.63
C LEU A 134 -3.04 -8.51 9.10
N THR A 135 -3.81 -7.72 8.36
CA THR A 135 -5.07 -8.18 7.76
C THR A 135 -4.84 -9.28 6.72
N ALA A 136 -3.79 -9.16 5.92
CA ALA A 136 -3.46 -10.14 4.87
C ALA A 136 -3.01 -11.47 5.50
N ILE A 137 -2.12 -11.43 6.48
CA ILE A 137 -1.67 -12.62 7.25
C ILE A 137 -2.86 -13.28 7.96
N ARG A 138 -3.67 -12.48 8.68
CA ARG A 138 -4.87 -12.98 9.38
C ARG A 138 -5.83 -13.70 8.44
N ARG A 139 -6.01 -13.22 7.20
CA ARG A 139 -6.87 -13.88 6.20
C ARG A 139 -6.34 -15.21 5.68
N VAL A 140 -5.03 -15.45 5.80
CA VAL A 140 -4.42 -16.76 5.53
C VAL A 140 -4.70 -17.70 6.70
N HIS A 141 -4.52 -17.25 7.95
CA HIS A 141 -4.88 -18.02 9.15
C HIS A 141 -6.38 -18.35 9.23
N GLU A 142 -7.25 -17.52 8.66
CA GLU A 142 -8.69 -17.82 8.55
C GLU A 142 -8.99 -19.04 7.67
N ILE A 143 -8.05 -19.50 6.83
CA ILE A 143 -8.29 -20.57 5.83
C ILE A 143 -7.27 -21.70 5.82
N LEU A 144 -6.13 -21.52 6.48
CA LEU A 144 -5.07 -22.50 6.57
C LEU A 144 -4.56 -22.59 8.02
N PRO A 145 -4.28 -23.81 8.52
CA PRO A 145 -3.67 -24.03 9.82
C PRO A 145 -2.17 -23.74 9.75
N VAL A 146 -1.82 -22.46 9.61
CA VAL A 146 -0.43 -22.00 9.57
C VAL A 146 0.23 -22.23 10.93
N SER A 147 1.33 -22.97 10.94
CA SER A 147 2.10 -23.28 12.15
C SER A 147 3.20 -22.24 12.41
N ARG A 148 3.85 -21.76 11.35
CA ARG A 148 5.04 -20.90 11.42
C ARG A 148 4.95 -19.73 10.46
N ILE A 149 5.33 -18.53 10.90
CA ILE A 149 5.38 -17.32 10.06
C ILE A 149 6.84 -16.86 9.93
N ILE A 150 7.28 -16.59 8.71
CA ILE A 150 8.61 -16.04 8.43
C ILE A 150 8.41 -14.73 7.65
N VAL A 151 8.90 -13.62 8.19
CA VAL A 151 8.73 -12.29 7.62
C VAL A 151 10.07 -11.78 7.10
N GLU A 152 10.14 -11.48 5.80
CA GLU A 152 11.29 -10.76 5.25
C GLU A 152 11.25 -9.31 5.72
N VAL A 153 12.40 -8.84 6.18
CA VAL A 153 12.60 -7.46 6.59
C VAL A 153 13.75 -6.83 5.82
N ALA A 154 13.58 -5.56 5.45
CA ALA A 154 14.62 -4.79 4.80
C ALA A 154 15.81 -4.58 5.76
N SER A 155 17.02 -4.83 5.25
CA SER A 155 18.26 -4.85 6.03
C SER A 155 18.88 -3.49 6.30
N PHE A 156 18.43 -2.41 5.64
CA PHE A 156 19.20 -1.17 5.55
C PHE A 156 18.51 0.03 6.20
N ASP A 157 19.10 0.52 7.29
CA ASP A 157 18.84 1.86 7.81
C ASP A 157 19.83 2.84 7.18
N ILE A 158 19.34 3.65 6.24
CA ILE A 158 20.18 4.55 5.45
C ILE A 158 20.79 5.66 6.31
N GLN A 159 20.13 6.06 7.39
CA GLN A 159 20.70 7.04 8.31
C GLN A 159 21.82 6.42 9.13
N LYS A 160 21.64 5.18 9.59
CA LYS A 160 22.68 4.44 10.29
C LYS A 160 23.89 4.09 9.40
N ILE A 161 23.68 3.89 8.10
CA ILE A 161 24.80 3.72 7.14
C ILE A 161 25.60 5.01 7.00
N LYS A 162 24.92 6.17 6.97
CA LYS A 162 25.59 7.48 6.85
C LYS A 162 26.27 7.91 8.15
N ASN A 163 25.67 7.60 9.29
CA ASN A 163 26.20 7.87 10.61
C ASN A 163 25.90 6.65 11.53
N PRO A 164 26.88 5.74 11.75
CA PRO A 164 26.69 4.53 12.55
C PRO A 164 26.23 4.78 13.99
N ASP A 165 26.61 5.92 14.57
CA ASP A 165 26.37 6.27 15.97
C ASP A 165 25.03 6.99 16.18
N ILE A 166 24.26 7.22 15.12
CA ILE A 166 23.01 7.96 15.17
C ILE A 166 22.01 7.32 16.15
N SER A 167 21.49 8.12 17.08
CA SER A 167 20.56 7.67 18.11
C SER A 167 19.47 8.69 18.44
N GLY A 168 18.32 8.21 18.92
CA GLY A 168 17.26 9.04 19.48
C GLY A 168 16.80 10.21 18.60
N THR A 169 17.01 11.43 19.07
CA THR A 169 16.57 12.68 18.42
C THR A 169 17.33 13.00 17.13
N GLU A 170 18.52 12.43 16.94
CA GLU A 170 19.37 12.70 15.78
C GLU A 170 18.73 12.20 14.47
N TYR A 171 17.95 11.11 14.55
CA TYR A 171 17.11 10.62 13.44
C TYR A 171 16.12 11.69 12.92
N GLN A 172 15.72 12.64 13.78
CA GLN A 172 14.79 13.71 13.44
C GLN A 172 15.49 14.98 12.93
N GLN A 173 16.75 15.19 13.31
CA GLN A 173 17.52 16.39 12.98
C GLN A 173 18.13 16.31 11.57
N GLY A 174 18.56 15.12 11.11
CA GLY A 174 18.99 14.89 9.73
C GLY A 174 20.15 15.79 9.25
N GLU A 175 20.34 15.90 7.93
CA GLU A 175 21.52 16.56 7.32
C GLU A 175 21.66 18.08 7.58
N HIS A 176 20.65 18.72 8.17
CA HIS A 176 20.67 20.16 8.48
C HIS A 176 20.90 20.42 9.98
N MET A 177 21.30 19.39 10.74
CA MET A 177 21.71 19.53 12.12
C MET A 177 22.84 20.57 12.22
N GLY A 178 22.68 21.55 13.13
CA GLY A 178 23.61 22.67 13.27
C GLY A 178 23.19 23.98 12.57
N PHE A 179 22.17 23.95 11.71
CA PHE A 179 21.61 25.17 11.08
C PHE A 179 20.31 25.60 11.76
N TRP A 180 20.02 26.91 11.76
CA TRP A 180 18.79 27.45 12.37
C TRP A 180 17.55 26.96 11.64
N ASN A 181 17.61 26.83 10.31
CA ASN A 181 16.53 26.29 9.52
C ASN A 181 17.01 25.63 8.21
N VAL A 182 16.11 24.87 7.57
CA VAL A 182 16.39 24.20 6.29
C VAL A 182 16.80 25.17 5.18
N PRO A 183 16.13 26.33 4.98
CA PRO A 183 16.58 27.30 3.98
C PRO A 183 18.03 27.74 4.13
N GLU A 184 18.48 28.03 5.34
CA GLU A 184 19.86 28.45 5.63
C GLU A 184 20.86 27.34 5.28
N TYR A 185 20.55 26.09 5.68
CA TYR A 185 21.35 24.93 5.27
C TYR A 185 21.47 24.82 3.74
N ILE A 186 20.38 25.05 3.00
CA ILE A 186 20.39 24.99 1.53
C ILE A 186 21.23 26.10 0.92
N LEU A 187 21.11 27.33 1.43
CA LEU A 187 21.93 28.46 0.99
C LEU A 187 23.41 28.17 1.23
N PHE A 188 23.76 27.66 2.41
CA PHE A 188 25.14 27.27 2.75
C PHE A 188 25.65 26.17 1.83
N ARG A 189 24.89 25.08 1.65
CA ARG A 189 25.23 23.96 0.77
C ARG A 189 25.48 24.42 -0.68
N ASP A 190 24.67 25.36 -1.15
CA ASP A 190 24.72 25.89 -2.52
C ASP A 190 25.70 27.08 -2.65
N GLY A 191 26.56 27.32 -1.65
CA GLY A 191 27.58 28.37 -1.69
C GLY A 191 27.04 29.80 -1.73
N HIS A 192 25.80 30.02 -1.27
CA HIS A 192 25.07 31.27 -1.40
C HIS A 192 25.01 31.78 -2.85
N GLU A 193 24.89 30.86 -3.81
CA GLU A 193 24.85 31.19 -5.22
C GLU A 193 23.62 30.57 -5.91
N CYS A 194 23.07 31.28 -6.89
CA CYS A 194 22.01 30.76 -7.74
C CYS A 194 22.54 29.58 -8.59
N GLN A 195 21.98 28.39 -8.36
CA GLN A 195 22.38 27.17 -9.07
C GLN A 195 21.88 27.08 -10.51
N CYS A 196 21.05 28.03 -10.96
CA CYS A 196 20.58 28.10 -12.34
C CYS A 196 21.42 29.04 -13.20
N CYS A 197 21.70 30.25 -12.71
CA CYS A 197 22.40 31.27 -13.50
C CYS A 197 23.83 31.54 -13.05
N HIS A 198 24.25 31.06 -11.87
CA HIS A 198 25.58 31.32 -11.29
C HIS A 198 25.93 32.82 -11.31
N GLY A 199 25.09 33.63 -10.64
CA GLY A 199 25.29 35.08 -10.56
C GLY A 199 24.97 35.90 -11.83
N ARG A 200 24.86 35.30 -13.02
CA ARG A 200 24.69 36.01 -14.31
C ARG A 200 23.52 37.00 -14.38
N SER A 201 22.47 36.78 -13.60
CA SER A 201 21.30 37.68 -13.58
C SER A 201 21.49 38.97 -12.77
N GLY A 202 22.57 39.09 -11.98
CA GLY A 202 22.83 40.24 -11.10
C GLY A 202 21.91 40.37 -9.89
N ALA A 203 20.90 39.52 -9.74
CA ALA A 203 19.94 39.58 -8.64
C ALA A 203 20.57 39.14 -7.30
N LYS A 204 20.55 40.02 -6.31
CA LYS A 204 21.15 39.81 -4.98
C LYS A 204 20.28 38.95 -4.05
N VAL A 205 18.97 38.88 -4.29
CA VAL A 205 18.03 38.14 -3.44
C VAL A 205 17.97 36.69 -3.88
N LEU A 206 18.25 35.78 -2.94
CA LEU A 206 18.18 34.33 -3.14
C LEU A 206 16.95 33.73 -2.47
N ASN A 207 16.37 32.74 -3.15
CA ASN A 207 15.18 32.02 -2.73
C ASN A 207 15.43 30.52 -2.80
N VAL A 208 14.92 29.79 -1.81
CA VAL A 208 14.96 28.34 -1.80
C VAL A 208 13.74 27.78 -2.51
N HIS A 209 13.99 27.14 -3.66
CA HIS A 209 12.99 26.60 -4.55
C HIS A 209 12.81 25.09 -4.37
N HIS A 210 11.60 24.59 -4.63
CA HIS A 210 11.28 23.16 -4.64
C HIS A 210 11.42 22.59 -6.05
N ILE A 211 12.40 21.71 -6.30
CA ILE A 211 12.63 21.08 -7.62
C ILE A 211 11.39 20.31 -8.08
N GLU A 212 10.90 19.40 -7.24
CA GLU A 212 9.56 18.85 -7.36
C GLU A 212 8.61 19.57 -6.43
N SER A 213 7.35 19.72 -6.85
CA SER A 213 6.30 20.35 -6.04
C SER A 213 6.34 19.90 -4.58
N ARG A 214 6.22 20.84 -3.65
CA ARG A 214 6.20 20.54 -2.21
C ARG A 214 5.17 19.46 -1.83
N LYS A 215 4.10 19.32 -2.61
CA LYS A 215 3.05 18.32 -2.39
C LYS A 215 3.56 16.89 -2.60
N THR A 216 4.34 16.66 -3.65
CA THR A 216 4.88 15.33 -4.03
C THR A 216 6.24 15.10 -3.38
N GLY A 217 7.11 16.11 -3.43
CA GLY A 217 8.51 15.99 -3.00
C GLY A 217 8.79 16.38 -1.56
N GLY A 218 7.93 17.16 -0.91
CA GLY A 218 8.13 17.61 0.46
C GLY A 218 9.24 18.66 0.58
N ASN A 219 9.79 18.80 1.78
CA ASN A 219 10.84 19.78 2.12
C ASN A 219 12.19 19.10 2.39
N ALA A 220 12.41 17.89 1.85
CA ALA A 220 13.70 17.23 2.01
C ALA A 220 14.78 18.10 1.36
N PRO A 221 15.98 18.24 1.97
CA PRO A 221 17.02 19.11 1.42
C PRO A 221 17.41 18.76 -0.03
N ASN A 222 17.37 17.47 -0.39
CA ASN A 222 17.62 16.98 -1.75
C ASN A 222 16.50 17.31 -2.78
N ASN A 223 15.42 17.97 -2.35
CA ASN A 223 14.34 18.51 -3.21
C ASN A 223 14.36 20.05 -3.24
N LEU A 224 15.34 20.67 -2.58
CA LEU A 224 15.45 22.11 -2.46
C LEU A 224 16.71 22.60 -3.17
N ILE A 225 16.63 23.78 -3.77
CA ILE A 225 17.74 24.41 -4.46
C ILE A 225 17.69 25.92 -4.34
N THR A 226 18.85 26.57 -4.32
CA THR A 226 18.99 28.02 -4.29
C THR A 226 18.87 28.61 -5.69
N LEU A 227 17.92 29.52 -5.87
CA LEU A 227 17.72 30.32 -7.09
C LEU A 227 17.69 31.81 -6.74
N CYS A 228 18.26 32.66 -7.57
CA CYS A 228 18.01 34.09 -7.46
C CYS A 228 16.55 34.42 -7.80
N GLU A 229 16.08 35.59 -7.38
CA GLU A 229 14.69 36.05 -7.59
C GLU A 229 14.25 36.03 -9.06
N THR A 230 15.14 36.41 -9.99
CA THR A 230 14.88 36.42 -11.44
C THR A 230 14.66 35.01 -11.97
N CYS A 231 15.55 34.06 -11.68
CA CYS A 231 15.39 32.66 -12.07
C CYS A 231 14.19 32.00 -11.39
N HIS A 232 13.95 32.31 -10.11
CA HIS A 232 12.82 31.75 -9.37
C HIS A 232 11.48 32.18 -9.96
N THR A 233 11.30 33.48 -10.21
CA THR A 233 10.08 34.04 -10.81
C THR A 233 9.92 33.58 -12.25
N GLY A 234 11.01 33.58 -13.02
CA GLY A 234 11.03 33.09 -14.39
C GLY A 234 10.64 31.62 -14.50
N TYR A 235 11.02 30.78 -13.53
CA TYR A 235 10.60 29.38 -13.50
C TYR A 235 9.09 29.23 -13.31
N HIS A 236 8.49 29.96 -12.37
CA HIS A 236 7.03 29.91 -12.16
C HIS A 236 6.24 30.48 -13.35
N ASN A 237 6.82 31.43 -14.08
CA ASN A 237 6.23 32.02 -15.28
C ASN A 237 6.49 31.17 -16.55
N GLY A 238 7.31 30.12 -16.46
CA GLY A 238 7.66 29.27 -17.60
C GLY A 238 8.69 29.86 -18.57
N THR A 239 9.29 31.01 -18.25
CA THR A 239 10.32 31.66 -19.07
C THR A 239 11.72 31.10 -18.81
N VAL A 240 11.95 30.52 -17.63
CA VAL A 240 13.22 29.88 -17.25
C VAL A 240 13.00 28.39 -17.02
N LYS A 241 13.81 27.55 -17.66
CA LYS A 241 13.88 26.11 -17.37
C LYS A 241 15.12 25.85 -16.53
N LEU A 242 14.97 25.06 -15.48
CA LEU A 242 16.13 24.61 -14.71
C LEU A 242 17.04 23.74 -15.59
N PRO A 243 18.37 23.85 -15.46
CA PRO A 243 19.32 22.97 -16.11
C PRO A 243 18.97 21.50 -15.91
N LYS A 244 19.20 20.65 -16.94
CA LYS A 244 18.92 19.20 -16.85
C LYS A 244 19.73 18.49 -15.76
N THR A 245 20.87 19.07 -15.37
CA THR A 245 21.70 18.60 -14.25
C THR A 245 21.00 18.78 -12.91
N ILE A 246 20.13 19.79 -12.77
CA ILE A 246 19.33 20.02 -11.58
C ILE A 246 18.12 19.10 -11.61
N HIS A 247 18.20 18.03 -10.84
CA HIS A 247 17.12 17.11 -10.61
C HIS A 247 17.08 16.71 -9.15
N ARG A 248 15.95 16.17 -8.72
CA ARG A 248 15.79 15.71 -7.35
C ARG A 248 16.73 14.52 -7.10
N GLY A 249 17.46 14.57 -5.98
CA GLY A 249 18.28 13.44 -5.54
C GLY A 249 17.47 12.21 -5.09
N MET A 250 18.15 11.10 -4.80
CA MET A 250 17.50 9.83 -4.46
C MET A 250 16.52 9.97 -3.28
N THR A 251 15.35 9.34 -3.41
CA THR A 251 14.31 9.36 -2.37
C THR A 251 14.31 8.07 -1.56
N PHE A 252 14.51 8.18 -0.25
CA PHE A 252 14.55 7.03 0.66
C PHE A 252 13.25 6.81 1.45
N ARG A 253 12.12 7.29 0.90
CA ARG A 253 10.82 7.24 1.60
C ARG A 253 10.41 5.81 1.91
N ASP A 254 10.60 4.90 0.96
CA ASP A 254 10.19 3.51 1.12
C ASP A 254 11.13 2.76 2.08
N ALA A 255 12.44 2.99 2.02
CA ALA A 255 13.39 2.42 2.96
C ALA A 255 13.12 2.89 4.41
N ALA A 256 12.94 4.19 4.63
CA ALA A 256 12.59 4.73 5.94
C ALA A 256 11.24 4.19 6.45
N PHE A 257 10.28 4.01 5.54
CA PHE A 257 9.00 3.39 5.86
C PHE A 257 9.19 1.94 6.32
N MET A 258 10.00 1.15 5.59
CA MET A 258 10.29 -0.24 5.91
C MET A 258 11.00 -0.40 7.25
N GLY A 259 11.96 0.49 7.57
CA GLY A 259 12.65 0.47 8.86
C GLY A 259 11.72 0.65 10.06
N ILE A 260 10.77 1.59 9.96
CA ILE A 260 9.75 1.81 11.02
C ILE A 260 8.75 0.65 11.06
N MET A 261 8.28 0.20 9.89
CA MET A 261 7.27 -0.84 9.79
C MET A 261 7.76 -2.17 10.36
N ARG A 262 9.04 -2.50 10.14
CA ARG A 262 9.68 -3.77 10.52
C ARG A 262 9.35 -4.18 11.95
N TRP A 263 9.79 -3.39 12.93
CA TRP A 263 9.66 -3.74 14.34
C TRP A 263 8.20 -3.79 14.76
N VAL A 264 7.42 -2.79 14.35
CA VAL A 264 6.00 -2.73 14.73
C VAL A 264 5.21 -3.90 14.16
N LEU A 265 5.50 -4.35 12.94
CA LEU A 265 4.85 -5.52 12.35
C LEU A 265 5.25 -6.79 13.10
N TYR A 266 6.54 -6.99 13.32
CA TYR A 266 7.08 -8.16 14.00
C TYR A 266 6.55 -8.30 15.45
N ASP A 267 6.64 -7.22 16.23
CA ASP A 267 6.20 -7.21 17.62
C ASP A 267 4.70 -7.50 17.73
N LYS A 268 3.89 -6.92 16.83
CA LYS A 268 2.46 -7.22 16.78
C LYS A 268 2.17 -8.65 16.36
N LEU A 269 2.94 -9.23 15.44
CA LEU A 269 2.75 -10.62 15.03
C LEU A 269 3.09 -11.58 16.17
N ARG A 270 4.17 -11.35 16.91
CA ARG A 270 4.54 -12.16 18.08
C ARG A 270 3.52 -12.17 19.21
N VAL A 271 2.74 -11.08 19.34
CA VAL A 271 1.65 -11.02 20.32
C VAL A 271 0.44 -11.83 19.86
N ILE A 272 0.20 -11.93 18.54
CA ILE A 272 -0.99 -12.58 17.98
C ILE A 272 -0.74 -14.07 17.70
N TYR A 273 0.47 -14.42 17.28
CA TYR A 273 0.84 -15.76 16.83
C TYR A 273 2.08 -16.27 17.60
N PRO A 274 2.11 -17.56 17.95
CA PRO A 274 3.14 -18.11 18.82
C PRO A 274 4.52 -18.24 18.13
N ASP A 275 4.55 -18.54 16.82
CA ASP A 275 5.79 -18.83 16.10
C ASP A 275 6.01 -17.89 14.91
N VAL A 276 6.86 -16.87 15.12
CA VAL A 276 7.15 -15.81 14.16
C VAL A 276 8.65 -15.54 14.12
N HIS A 277 9.23 -15.63 12.92
CA HIS A 277 10.64 -15.39 12.66
C HIS A 277 10.87 -14.27 11.65
N LEU A 278 12.09 -13.73 11.67
CA LEU A 278 12.58 -12.77 10.71
C LEU A 278 13.56 -13.42 9.73
N THR A 279 13.54 -12.96 8.49
CA THR A 279 14.60 -13.23 7.51
C THR A 279 14.99 -11.94 6.80
N TYR A 280 16.12 -11.96 6.09
CA TYR A 280 16.66 -10.80 5.40
C TYR A 280 16.60 -11.00 3.88
N GLY A 281 16.35 -9.91 3.15
CA GLY A 281 16.17 -9.98 1.70
C GLY A 281 17.39 -10.47 0.91
N TYR A 282 18.61 -10.35 1.45
CA TYR A 282 19.79 -10.94 0.80
C TYR A 282 19.77 -12.47 0.83
N ILE A 283 19.21 -13.07 1.90
CA ILE A 283 19.03 -14.53 2.02
C ILE A 283 17.97 -14.99 1.02
N THR A 284 16.81 -14.31 1.00
CA THR A 284 15.73 -14.59 0.05
C THR A 284 16.24 -14.51 -1.40
N LYS A 285 17.04 -13.49 -1.71
CA LYS A 285 17.63 -13.30 -3.04
C LYS A 285 18.55 -14.45 -3.43
N SER A 286 19.41 -14.93 -2.52
CA SER A 286 20.33 -16.06 -2.80
C SER A 286 19.53 -17.32 -3.12
N ILE A 287 18.58 -17.67 -2.24
CA ILE A 287 17.72 -18.85 -2.40
C ILE A 287 16.98 -18.79 -3.75
N ARG A 288 16.42 -17.63 -4.11
CA ARG A 288 15.71 -17.48 -5.39
C ARG A 288 16.61 -17.74 -6.59
N ILE A 289 17.83 -17.20 -6.58
CA ILE A 289 18.79 -17.32 -7.69
C ILE A 289 19.28 -18.77 -7.81
N GLU A 290 19.64 -19.40 -6.69
CA GLU A 290 20.09 -20.80 -6.63
C GLU A 290 19.03 -21.77 -7.18
N ASN A 291 17.74 -21.47 -6.96
CA ASN A 291 16.63 -22.29 -7.44
C ASN A 291 16.08 -21.84 -8.81
N GLY A 292 16.70 -20.86 -9.49
CA GLY A 292 16.32 -20.42 -10.84
C GLY A 292 14.90 -19.81 -10.94
N LEU A 293 14.39 -19.24 -9.85
CA LEU A 293 13.01 -18.76 -9.76
C LEU A 293 12.85 -17.30 -10.25
N PRO A 294 11.71 -16.94 -10.88
CA PRO A 294 11.47 -15.59 -11.37
C PRO A 294 11.27 -14.58 -10.23
N LYS A 295 11.57 -13.31 -10.50
CA LYS A 295 11.42 -12.23 -9.53
C LYS A 295 9.96 -11.76 -9.45
N ASP A 296 9.23 -12.29 -8.49
CA ASP A 296 7.87 -11.91 -8.13
C ASP A 296 7.68 -11.92 -6.61
N HIS A 297 6.84 -11.03 -6.07
CA HIS A 297 6.63 -10.91 -4.61
C HIS A 297 6.16 -12.21 -3.94
N TYR A 298 5.24 -12.95 -4.58
CA TYR A 298 4.74 -14.21 -4.02
C TYR A 298 5.76 -15.36 -4.14
N ILE A 299 6.68 -15.28 -5.11
CA ILE A 299 7.80 -16.23 -5.25
C ILE A 299 8.86 -15.95 -4.19
N ASP A 300 9.16 -14.67 -3.93
CA ASP A 300 10.03 -14.27 -2.82
C ASP A 300 9.45 -14.77 -1.48
N ALA A 301 8.14 -14.64 -1.29
CA ALA A 301 7.42 -15.24 -0.16
C ALA A 301 7.54 -16.77 -0.08
N ARG A 302 7.63 -17.48 -1.21
CA ARG A 302 7.86 -18.94 -1.24
C ARG A 302 9.29 -19.29 -0.83
N CYS A 303 10.28 -18.51 -1.24
CA CYS A 303 11.65 -18.67 -0.77
C CYS A 303 11.73 -18.42 0.75
N ILE A 304 11.03 -17.38 1.24
CA ILE A 304 10.96 -17.03 2.67
C ILE A 304 10.35 -18.15 3.51
N SER A 305 9.37 -18.89 3.00
CA SER A 305 8.76 -20.00 3.73
C SER A 305 9.69 -21.20 3.93
N GLY A 306 10.89 -21.18 3.34
CA GLY A 306 11.89 -22.25 3.42
C GLY A 306 11.68 -23.40 2.45
N ASN A 307 10.65 -23.35 1.59
CA ASN A 307 10.33 -24.41 0.65
C ASN A 307 10.25 -23.86 -0.80
N PRO A 308 11.36 -23.37 -1.37
CA PRO A 308 11.37 -22.73 -2.70
C PRO A 308 10.90 -23.68 -3.82
N ASN A 309 11.20 -24.97 -3.69
CA ASN A 309 10.89 -26.00 -4.69
C ASN A 309 9.50 -26.65 -4.50
N ALA A 310 8.69 -26.15 -3.56
CA ALA A 310 7.33 -26.62 -3.38
C ALA A 310 6.53 -26.49 -4.68
N LYS A 311 5.79 -27.55 -5.05
CA LYS A 311 5.01 -27.62 -6.28
C LYS A 311 3.80 -26.69 -6.18
N SER A 312 3.69 -25.75 -7.12
CA SER A 312 2.55 -24.84 -7.26
C SER A 312 1.57 -25.33 -8.33
N ASP A 313 0.27 -25.13 -8.11
CA ASP A 313 -0.78 -25.42 -9.10
C ASP A 313 -0.99 -24.25 -10.10
N GLY A 314 -0.11 -23.24 -10.03
CA GLY A 314 -0.14 -22.00 -10.81
C GLY A 314 -1.18 -20.99 -10.33
N THR A 315 -1.94 -21.29 -9.27
CA THR A 315 -2.95 -20.37 -8.71
C THR A 315 -2.29 -19.29 -7.88
N MET A 316 -2.56 -18.03 -8.21
CA MET A 316 -2.12 -16.88 -7.44
C MET A 316 -3.28 -15.89 -7.26
N TYR A 317 -3.42 -15.34 -6.05
CA TYR A 317 -4.45 -14.36 -5.71
C TYR A 317 -3.86 -12.96 -5.77
N CYS A 318 -4.22 -12.17 -6.78
CA CYS A 318 -3.94 -10.74 -6.77
C CYS A 318 -4.95 -10.04 -5.85
N GLN A 319 -4.45 -9.26 -4.90
CA GLN A 319 -5.27 -8.53 -3.96
C GLN A 319 -4.96 -7.04 -4.04
N LYS A 320 -5.98 -6.19 -3.88
CA LYS A 320 -5.78 -4.74 -3.88
C LYS A 320 -6.46 -4.10 -2.68
N LYS A 321 -5.67 -3.45 -1.82
CA LYS A 321 -6.19 -2.66 -0.72
C LYS A 321 -6.81 -1.39 -1.27
N VAL A 322 -8.13 -1.26 -1.14
CA VAL A 322 -8.86 -0.07 -1.57
C VAL A 322 -9.31 0.78 -0.39
N ARG A 323 -9.63 2.04 -0.68
CA ARG A 323 -10.13 2.97 0.33
C ARG A 323 -11.53 2.55 0.79
N CYS A 324 -11.68 2.24 2.08
CA CYS A 324 -12.96 1.79 2.63
C CYS A 324 -14.06 2.84 2.51
N HIS A 325 -13.76 4.11 2.78
CA HIS A 325 -14.77 5.16 2.65
C HIS A 325 -14.15 6.49 2.27
N ASN A 326 -14.80 7.17 1.33
CA ASN A 326 -14.41 8.49 0.92
C ASN A 326 -15.26 9.52 1.68
N ARG A 327 -14.66 10.19 2.66
CA ARG A 327 -15.33 11.23 3.47
C ARG A 327 -15.29 12.63 2.86
N ARG A 328 -14.80 12.74 1.62
CA ARG A 328 -14.66 14.02 0.94
C ARG A 328 -15.96 14.35 0.23
N ILE A 329 -16.58 15.46 0.65
CA ILE A 329 -17.86 15.95 0.12
C ILE A 329 -17.69 16.57 -1.27
N HIS A 330 -16.68 17.43 -1.45
CA HIS A 330 -16.46 18.20 -2.67
C HIS A 330 -15.10 17.92 -3.32
N LYS A 331 -15.03 18.02 -4.65
CA LYS A 331 -13.78 18.06 -5.40
C LYS A 331 -12.99 19.34 -5.07
N ASN A 332 -11.70 19.34 -5.36
CA ASN A 332 -10.79 20.45 -5.07
C ASN A 332 -10.77 21.45 -6.22
N GLY A 333 -10.94 20.94 -7.45
CA GLY A 333 -11.13 21.79 -8.62
C GLY A 333 -12.32 22.70 -8.37
N ILE A 334 -12.07 23.98 -8.54
CA ILE A 334 -13.09 25.03 -8.48
C ILE A 334 -13.51 25.24 -9.92
N LEU A 335 -14.79 25.04 -10.21
CA LEU A 335 -15.36 25.30 -11.53
C LEU A 335 -15.55 26.82 -11.71
N LYS A 336 -15.85 27.23 -12.95
CA LYS A 336 -16.28 28.61 -13.24
C LYS A 336 -17.39 29.04 -12.28
N GLY A 337 -17.33 30.27 -11.80
CA GLY A 337 -18.26 30.79 -10.78
C GLY A 337 -17.96 30.36 -9.34
N GLY A 338 -16.80 29.75 -9.04
CA GLY A 338 -16.41 29.43 -7.66
C GLY A 338 -17.04 28.15 -7.10
N ILE A 339 -17.80 27.41 -7.92
CA ILE A 339 -18.57 26.24 -7.48
C ILE A 339 -17.65 25.02 -7.35
N ARG A 340 -17.79 24.30 -6.24
CA ARG A 340 -17.11 23.01 -6.05
C ARG A 340 -18.08 21.86 -6.27
N LYS A 341 -17.80 21.04 -7.29
CA LYS A 341 -18.61 19.84 -7.59
C LYS A 341 -18.60 18.86 -6.42
N ARG A 342 -19.76 18.25 -6.11
CA ARG A 342 -19.82 17.09 -5.20
C ARG A 342 -18.90 15.98 -5.71
N ASN A 343 -18.23 15.32 -4.78
CA ASN A 343 -17.18 14.35 -5.09
C ASN A 343 -17.73 12.95 -5.36
N GLN A 344 -18.92 12.64 -4.85
CA GLN A 344 -19.47 11.30 -4.85
C GLN A 344 -20.95 11.30 -5.20
N ALA A 345 -21.34 10.30 -5.97
CA ALA A 345 -22.72 9.83 -6.07
C ALA A 345 -23.17 9.22 -4.71
N PRO A 346 -24.47 8.96 -4.51
CA PRO A 346 -24.97 8.27 -3.32
C PRO A 346 -24.19 6.98 -3.00
N TYR A 347 -24.21 6.57 -1.73
CA TYR A 347 -23.42 5.43 -1.27
C TYR A 347 -23.72 4.14 -2.06
N GLU A 348 -24.99 3.97 -2.44
CA GLU A 348 -25.51 2.91 -3.30
C GLU A 348 -26.27 3.55 -4.47
N VAL A 349 -26.14 2.95 -5.65
CA VAL A 349 -26.84 3.41 -6.86
C VAL A 349 -27.40 2.18 -7.57
N MET A 350 -28.72 2.07 -7.66
CA MET A 350 -29.42 0.96 -8.31
C MET A 350 -28.95 -0.43 -7.79
N GLY A 351 -28.76 -0.57 -6.47
CA GLY A 351 -28.28 -1.82 -5.85
C GLY A 351 -26.76 -2.03 -5.90
N PHE A 352 -26.00 -1.14 -6.53
CA PHE A 352 -24.55 -1.28 -6.69
C PHE A 352 -23.75 -0.23 -5.91
N ARG A 353 -22.62 -0.68 -5.35
CA ARG A 353 -21.67 0.10 -4.57
C ARG A 353 -20.30 0.15 -5.26
N LEU A 354 -19.48 1.08 -4.80
CA LEU A 354 -18.11 1.22 -5.29
C LEU A 354 -17.30 -0.01 -4.87
N PHE A 355 -16.59 -0.60 -5.83
CA PHE A 355 -15.78 -1.80 -5.73
C PHE A 355 -16.54 -3.12 -5.55
N ASP A 356 -17.85 -3.14 -5.85
CA ASP A 356 -18.54 -4.41 -6.05
C ASP A 356 -17.92 -5.17 -7.21
N LYS A 357 -17.83 -6.50 -7.06
CA LYS A 357 -17.36 -7.39 -8.11
C LYS A 357 -18.55 -7.81 -8.95
N VAL A 358 -18.47 -7.58 -10.26
CA VAL A 358 -19.57 -7.81 -11.19
C VAL A 358 -19.10 -8.59 -12.41
N LYS A 359 -20.03 -9.31 -13.04
CA LYS A 359 -19.84 -9.95 -14.34
C LYS A 359 -20.49 -9.08 -15.41
N TRP A 360 -19.75 -8.78 -16.46
CA TRP A 360 -20.25 -8.06 -17.63
C TRP A 360 -19.70 -8.71 -18.91
N LYS A 361 -20.60 -9.09 -19.84
CA LYS A 361 -20.25 -9.82 -21.08
C LYS A 361 -19.31 -11.00 -20.86
N GLY A 362 -19.60 -11.82 -19.85
CA GLY A 362 -18.77 -12.99 -19.51
C GLY A 362 -17.51 -12.68 -18.69
N ARG A 363 -17.08 -11.43 -18.58
CA ARG A 363 -15.84 -11.02 -17.90
C ARG A 363 -16.10 -10.51 -16.48
N GLU A 364 -15.27 -10.93 -15.53
CA GLU A 364 -15.29 -10.38 -14.17
C GLU A 364 -14.58 -9.02 -14.12
N CYS A 365 -15.16 -8.05 -13.43
CA CYS A 365 -14.59 -6.72 -13.24
C CYS A 365 -15.11 -6.07 -11.95
N PHE A 366 -14.60 -4.89 -11.63
CA PHE A 366 -14.97 -4.14 -10.44
C PHE A 366 -15.52 -2.75 -10.81
N ILE A 367 -16.47 -2.26 -10.01
CA ILE A 367 -17.04 -0.93 -10.18
C ILE A 367 -16.10 0.12 -9.57
N PHE A 368 -15.46 0.96 -10.39
CA PHE A 368 -14.57 2.05 -9.94
C PHE A 368 -15.19 3.45 -10.02
N GLY A 369 -16.39 3.56 -10.60
CA GLY A 369 -17.13 4.80 -10.66
C GLY A 369 -18.62 4.54 -10.85
N ARG A 370 -19.44 5.45 -10.33
CA ARG A 370 -20.90 5.33 -10.33
C ARG A 370 -21.51 6.68 -10.62
N ARG A 371 -22.52 6.71 -11.48
CA ARG A 371 -23.31 7.89 -11.82
C ARG A 371 -24.72 7.70 -11.30
N SER A 372 -25.37 8.76 -10.81
CA SER A 372 -26.75 8.71 -10.31
C SER A 372 -27.74 8.14 -11.34
N THR A 373 -27.45 8.28 -12.63
CA THR A 373 -28.22 7.74 -13.76
C THR A 373 -28.15 6.20 -13.89
N GLY A 374 -27.49 5.48 -12.97
CA GLY A 374 -27.34 4.03 -13.04
C GLY A 374 -26.23 3.54 -13.99
N ARG A 375 -25.32 4.43 -14.41
CA ARG A 375 -24.15 4.06 -15.24
C ARG A 375 -22.88 3.90 -14.42
N MET A 376 -22.12 2.85 -14.72
CA MET A 376 -20.95 2.41 -13.95
C MET A 376 -19.66 2.44 -14.77
N ASP A 377 -18.55 2.83 -14.15
CA ASP A 377 -17.18 2.72 -14.70
C ASP A 377 -16.59 1.39 -14.22
N LEU A 378 -16.36 0.47 -15.15
CA LEU A 378 -15.86 -0.88 -14.91
C LEU A 378 -14.37 -0.95 -15.22
N ARG A 379 -13.62 -1.53 -14.29
CA ARG A 379 -12.17 -1.73 -14.44
C ARG A 379 -11.75 -3.09 -13.91
N LEU A 380 -10.62 -3.57 -14.39
CA LEU A 380 -9.93 -4.72 -13.84
C LEU A 380 -9.22 -4.33 -12.53
N LEU A 381 -8.66 -5.33 -11.83
CA LEU A 381 -8.00 -5.11 -10.54
C LEU A 381 -6.78 -4.18 -10.64
N ASP A 382 -6.01 -4.30 -11.72
CA ASP A 382 -4.86 -3.44 -12.05
C ASP A 382 -5.27 -1.98 -12.34
N GLY A 383 -6.55 -1.71 -12.54
CA GLY A 383 -7.11 -0.40 -12.88
C GLY A 383 -7.31 -0.17 -14.37
N THR A 384 -7.01 -1.16 -15.22
CA THR A 384 -7.28 -1.14 -16.66
C THR A 384 -8.77 -0.94 -16.91
N LYS A 385 -9.10 0.09 -17.69
CA LYS A 385 -10.49 0.48 -17.94
C LYS A 385 -11.11 -0.47 -18.95
N VAL A 386 -12.16 -1.17 -18.53
CA VAL A 386 -12.95 -2.06 -19.41
C VAL A 386 -13.99 -1.24 -20.16
N ASN A 387 -14.77 -0.44 -19.43
CA ASN A 387 -15.75 0.48 -20.02
C ASN A 387 -16.12 1.58 -19.02
N ALA A 388 -16.21 2.83 -19.48
CA ALA A 388 -16.45 3.99 -18.63
C ALA A 388 -17.93 4.20 -18.22
N SER A 389 -18.86 3.48 -18.85
CA SER A 389 -20.29 3.84 -18.81
C SER A 389 -21.20 2.66 -19.16
N VAL A 390 -21.23 1.64 -18.31
CA VAL A 390 -22.14 0.48 -18.47
C VAL A 390 -23.42 0.68 -17.67
N GLY A 391 -24.58 0.39 -18.27
CA GLY A 391 -25.87 0.44 -17.56
C GLY A 391 -26.01 -0.70 -16.54
N CYS A 392 -26.57 -0.40 -15.37
CA CYS A 392 -26.73 -1.35 -14.26
C CYS A 392 -27.48 -2.63 -14.64
N LYS A 393 -28.46 -2.55 -15.55
CA LYS A 393 -29.24 -3.71 -16.04
C LYS A 393 -28.39 -4.79 -16.72
N ASN A 394 -27.22 -4.42 -17.24
CA ASN A 394 -26.31 -5.34 -17.94
C ASN A 394 -25.27 -5.98 -16.99
N LEU A 395 -25.35 -5.70 -15.69
CA LEU A 395 -24.39 -6.17 -14.70
C LEU A 395 -25.00 -7.25 -13.83
N HIS A 396 -24.24 -8.32 -13.61
CA HIS A 396 -24.57 -9.31 -12.61
C HIS A 396 -23.64 -9.19 -11.41
N LEU A 397 -24.20 -8.99 -10.21
CA LEU A 397 -23.42 -8.87 -8.98
C LEU A 397 -22.88 -10.25 -8.57
N LEU A 398 -21.55 -10.38 -8.48
CA LEU A 398 -20.90 -11.61 -8.04
C LEU A 398 -20.58 -11.59 -6.55
N GLU A 399 -20.14 -10.44 -6.06
CA GLU A 399 -19.71 -10.25 -4.68
C GLU A 399 -19.84 -8.78 -4.28
N MET A 400 -20.40 -8.54 -3.09
CA MET A 400 -20.45 -7.20 -2.53
C MET A 400 -19.04 -6.70 -2.18
N ARG A 401 -18.87 -5.39 -2.24
CA ARG A 401 -17.60 -4.71 -1.98
C ARG A 401 -16.91 -5.16 -0.69
N LYS A 402 -15.62 -5.42 -0.82
CA LYS A 402 -14.71 -5.66 0.32
C LYS A 402 -13.67 -4.56 0.42
N ASN A 403 -13.02 -4.46 1.58
CA ASN A 403 -11.94 -3.50 1.80
C ASN A 403 -10.61 -3.92 1.15
N MET A 404 -10.56 -5.13 0.59
CA MET A 404 -9.45 -5.67 -0.18
C MET A 404 -10.07 -6.54 -1.27
N LEU A 405 -9.90 -6.08 -2.51
CA LEU A 405 -10.43 -6.72 -3.71
C LEU A 405 -9.54 -7.89 -4.07
N ILE A 406 -10.11 -8.97 -4.61
CA ILE A 406 -9.38 -10.21 -4.90
C ILE A 406 -9.72 -10.70 -6.30
N GLU A 407 -8.69 -10.99 -7.07
CA GLU A 407 -8.75 -11.64 -8.37
C GLU A 407 -7.90 -12.92 -8.31
N LYS A 408 -8.51 -14.05 -8.67
CA LYS A 408 -7.78 -15.31 -8.82
C LYS A 408 -7.19 -15.33 -10.23
N ARG A 409 -5.87 -15.46 -10.33
CA ARG A 409 -5.14 -15.70 -11.58
C ARG A 409 -4.57 -17.10 -11.57
N ARG A 410 -4.42 -17.67 -12.76
CA ARG A 410 -3.75 -18.95 -12.96
C ARG A 410 -2.69 -18.73 -14.02
N ASN A 411 -1.43 -18.83 -13.63
CA ASN A 411 -0.34 -18.85 -14.60
C ASN A 411 -0.49 -20.17 -15.37
N ARG A 412 -0.55 -20.07 -16.70
CA ARG A 412 -0.60 -21.23 -17.59
C ARG A 412 0.79 -21.77 -17.79
#